data_AF-A0A7K8NY36-F1
#
_entry.id   AF-A0A7K8NY36-F1
#
_cell.length_a   1.000
_cell.length_b   1.000
_cell.length_c   1.000
_cell.angle_alpha   90.00
_cell.angle_beta   90.00
_cell.angle_gamma   90.00
#
_symmetry.space_group_name_H-M   'P 1'
#
loop_
_entity.id
_entity.type
_entity.pdbx_description
1 polymer ?
#
loop_
_entity_poly.entity_id
_entity_poly.type
_entity_poly.pdbx_seq_one_letter_code
_entity_poly.pdbx_strand_id
1 'polypeptide(L)'
;CAGRVEVKLQGQWGTVADGIWDMEDAEVVCQQLGCGSAKSAHDWTRFGKGSGPIHLAVVDCRGNESTLWECTIKGWGLYNGSHGRDVGVVCQGKSRGGHGPGCLAPGATSYTGFRLVNGSTECAGRVELEARGTWGSLCDTSWDMPDAQVLCHHLGCG
;
A
#
# COMPACT_ATOMS: atom_id res chain seq x y z
N CYS A 1 -2.33 -9.10 1.01
CA CYS A 1 -3.08 -7.92 0.58
C CYS A 1 -3.28 -6.98 1.76
N ALA A 2 -2.25 -6.24 2.15
CA ALA A 2 -2.32 -5.29 3.25
C ALA A 2 -1.31 -4.16 3.03
N GLY A 3 -1.65 -2.94 3.43
CA GLY A 3 -0.77 -1.79 3.25
C GLY A 3 -1.47 -0.44 3.43
N ARG A 4 -0.68 0.63 3.47
CA ARG A 4 -1.14 2.02 3.36
C ARG A 4 -1.86 2.24 2.02
N VAL A 5 -2.97 2.96 2.07
CA VAL A 5 -3.74 3.33 0.87
C VAL A 5 -3.13 4.58 0.25
N GLU A 6 -2.73 4.46 -1.02
CA GLU A 6 -2.25 5.57 -1.83
C GLU A 6 -3.06 5.58 -3.13
N VAL A 7 -3.45 6.77 -3.58
CA VAL A 7 -4.20 6.97 -4.83
C VAL A 7 -3.39 7.83 -5.79
N LYS A 8 -3.61 7.62 -7.09
CA LYS A 8 -2.94 8.39 -8.14
C LYS A 8 -3.92 9.38 -8.74
N LEU A 9 -3.68 10.68 -8.50
CA LEU A 9 -4.48 11.77 -9.05
C LEU A 9 -3.59 12.63 -9.96
N GLN A 10 -4.03 12.87 -11.20
CA GLN A 10 -3.30 13.69 -12.19
C GLN A 10 -1.82 13.27 -12.39
N GLY A 11 -1.52 11.98 -12.30
CA GLY A 11 -0.16 11.46 -12.50
C GLY A 11 0.69 11.38 -11.23
N GLN A 12 0.25 11.97 -10.12
CA GLN A 12 1.00 12.00 -8.86
C GLN A 12 0.35 11.10 -7.80
N TRP A 13 1.18 10.30 -7.12
CA TRP A 13 0.76 9.50 -5.98
C TRP A 13 0.60 10.37 -4.73
N GLY A 14 -0.42 10.06 -3.93
CA GLY A 14 -0.65 10.72 -2.65
C GLY A 14 -1.45 9.82 -1.71
N THR A 15 -1.42 10.17 -0.43
CA THR A 15 -1.99 9.33 0.63
C THR A 15 -3.46 9.68 0.88
N VAL A 16 -4.13 8.81 1.63
CA VAL A 16 -5.50 8.99 2.10
C VAL A 16 -5.47 9.16 3.62
N ALA A 17 -6.19 10.15 4.16
CA ALA A 17 -6.23 10.44 5.59
C ALA A 17 -7.48 9.88 6.29
N ASP A 18 -7.35 9.62 7.59
CA ASP A 18 -8.33 9.00 8.47
C ASP A 18 -9.49 9.94 8.90
N GLY A 19 -10.04 10.74 7.98
CA GLY A 19 -11.09 11.70 8.35
C GLY A 19 -12.32 11.03 8.97
N ILE A 20 -12.83 9.98 8.32
CA ILE A 20 -13.93 9.12 8.76
C ILE A 20 -13.73 7.67 8.29
N TRP A 21 -12.46 7.28 8.09
CA TRP A 21 -12.14 6.04 7.38
C TRP A 21 -12.60 4.80 8.14
N ASP A 22 -13.40 3.96 7.50
CA ASP A 22 -14.08 2.83 8.15
C ASP A 22 -13.98 1.51 7.37
N MET A 23 -14.70 0.49 7.85
CA MET A 23 -14.66 -0.86 7.27
C MET A 23 -15.30 -0.90 5.89
N GLU A 24 -16.28 -0.03 5.64
CA GLU A 24 -17.00 0.14 4.39
C GLU A 24 -16.06 0.72 3.33
N ASP A 25 -15.27 1.72 3.68
CA ASP A 25 -14.19 2.23 2.82
C ASP A 25 -13.16 1.14 2.50
N ALA A 26 -12.72 0.42 3.53
CA ALA A 26 -11.75 -0.66 3.37
C ALA A 26 -12.30 -1.81 2.49
N GLU A 27 -13.59 -2.11 2.57
CA GLU A 27 -14.24 -3.14 1.75
C GLU A 27 -14.14 -2.76 0.27
N VAL A 28 -14.48 -1.51 -0.07
CA VAL A 28 -14.36 -1.01 -1.44
C VAL A 28 -12.92 -1.11 -1.93
N VAL A 29 -11.92 -0.74 -1.13
CA VAL A 29 -10.50 -0.89 -1.52
C VAL A 29 -10.13 -2.35 -1.76
N CYS A 30 -10.48 -3.23 -0.84
CA CYS A 30 -10.13 -4.65 -0.91
C CYS A 30 -10.81 -5.34 -2.11
N GLN A 31 -12.05 -4.95 -2.42
CA GLN A 31 -12.77 -5.42 -3.60
C GLN A 31 -12.18 -4.86 -4.89
N GLN A 32 -11.89 -3.56 -4.94
CA GLN A 32 -11.28 -2.88 -6.10
C GLN A 32 -9.91 -3.47 -6.45
N LEU A 33 -9.11 -3.84 -5.44
CA LEU A 33 -7.82 -4.51 -5.62
C LEU A 33 -7.93 -6.03 -5.88
N GLY A 34 -9.14 -6.61 -5.87
CA GLY A 34 -9.37 -8.04 -6.07
C GLY A 34 -8.91 -8.92 -4.91
N CYS A 35 -8.63 -8.33 -3.76
CA CYS A 35 -8.05 -8.97 -2.59
C CYS A 35 -9.06 -9.67 -1.66
N GLY A 36 -10.35 -9.66 -2.02
CA GLY A 36 -11.43 -10.20 -1.19
C GLY A 36 -12.04 -9.13 -0.29
N SER A 37 -12.63 -9.55 0.83
CA SER A 37 -13.25 -8.62 1.78
C SER A 37 -12.23 -7.99 2.72
N ALA A 38 -12.58 -6.84 3.29
CA ALA A 38 -11.81 -6.15 4.30
C ALA A 38 -11.80 -6.92 5.61
N LYS A 39 -10.62 -6.96 6.22
CA LYS A 39 -10.39 -7.51 7.56
C LYS A 39 -10.17 -6.39 8.58
N SER A 40 -9.55 -5.28 8.16
CA SER A 40 -9.34 -4.09 8.98
C SER A 40 -9.14 -2.85 8.12
N ALA A 41 -9.66 -1.72 8.58
CA ALA A 41 -9.59 -0.43 7.92
C ALA A 41 -8.51 0.50 8.46
N HIS A 42 -8.05 0.30 9.70
CA HIS A 42 -7.36 1.35 10.44
C HIS A 42 -6.09 0.82 11.12
N ASP A 43 -4.99 0.72 10.36
CA ASP A 43 -3.69 0.29 10.86
C ASP A 43 -2.52 1.24 10.48
N TRP A 44 -2.71 2.53 10.76
CA TRP A 44 -1.75 3.63 10.57
C TRP A 44 -0.40 3.41 11.28
N THR A 45 -0.38 2.58 12.34
CA THR A 45 0.85 2.29 13.11
C THR A 45 1.71 1.19 12.49
N ARG A 46 1.14 0.28 11.68
CA ARG A 46 1.88 -0.85 11.11
C ARG A 46 2.51 -0.57 9.75
N PHE A 47 1.89 0.27 8.93
CA PHE A 47 2.37 0.49 7.55
C PHE A 47 3.26 1.73 7.39
N GLY A 48 3.43 2.51 8.46
CA GLY A 48 4.24 3.72 8.47
C GLY A 48 3.56 4.92 7.83
N LYS A 49 4.16 6.10 8.01
CA LYS A 49 3.71 7.36 7.43
C LYS A 49 4.10 7.41 5.96
N GLY A 50 3.22 7.91 5.10
CA GLY A 50 3.57 8.27 3.74
C GLY A 50 4.31 9.60 3.67
N SER A 51 4.53 10.04 2.44
CA SER A 51 5.22 11.28 2.11
C SER A 51 4.62 11.86 0.84
N GLY A 52 4.56 13.19 0.74
CA GLY A 52 4.01 13.88 -0.44
C GLY A 52 2.60 14.42 -0.19
N PRO A 53 1.76 14.58 -1.22
CA PRO A 53 0.43 15.14 -1.03
C PRO A 53 -0.53 14.14 -0.38
N ILE A 54 -1.44 14.65 0.44
CA ILE A 54 -2.65 13.93 0.85
C ILE A 54 -3.74 14.26 -0.16
N HIS A 55 -4.16 13.27 -0.96
CA HIS A 55 -5.12 13.49 -2.04
C HIS A 55 -6.58 13.41 -1.55
N LEU A 56 -6.85 12.51 -0.61
CA LEU A 56 -8.18 12.27 -0.07
C LEU A 56 -8.15 12.43 1.44
N ALA A 57 -8.98 13.33 1.98
CA ALA A 57 -9.04 13.58 3.42
C ALA A 57 -10.22 12.88 4.13
N VAL A 58 -11.33 12.73 3.41
CA VAL A 58 -12.58 12.17 3.91
C VAL A 58 -13.20 11.36 2.78
N VAL A 59 -13.19 10.04 2.94
CA VAL A 59 -13.85 9.08 2.07
C VAL A 59 -15.04 8.54 2.84
N ASP A 60 -16.20 8.45 2.19
CA ASP A 60 -17.46 8.04 2.79
C ASP A 60 -18.12 7.05 1.81
N CYS A 61 -17.69 5.80 1.88
CA CYS A 61 -18.25 4.71 1.09
C CYS A 61 -19.45 4.06 1.79
N ARG A 62 -20.36 3.51 1.01
CA ARG A 62 -21.45 2.63 1.49
C ARG A 62 -21.01 1.17 1.60
N GLY A 63 -19.88 0.81 1.01
CA GLY A 63 -19.33 -0.56 0.98
C GLY A 63 -19.80 -1.39 -0.22
N ASN A 64 -20.56 -0.81 -1.15
CA ASN A 64 -21.07 -1.50 -2.35
C ASN A 64 -20.59 -0.86 -3.67
N GLU A 65 -19.80 0.19 -3.56
CA GLU A 65 -19.14 0.86 -4.68
C GLU A 65 -18.07 -0.05 -5.30
N SER A 66 -17.88 0.07 -6.62
CA SER A 66 -16.86 -0.73 -7.30
C SER A 66 -15.46 -0.12 -7.19
N THR A 67 -15.39 1.20 -6.98
CA THR A 67 -14.14 1.94 -6.85
C THR A 67 -14.24 3.04 -5.81
N LEU A 68 -13.11 3.41 -5.19
CA LEU A 68 -13.03 4.54 -4.26
C LEU A 68 -13.54 5.87 -4.86
N TRP A 69 -13.49 6.02 -6.19
CA TRP A 69 -13.91 7.23 -6.88
C TRP A 69 -15.44 7.39 -6.95
N GLU A 70 -16.19 6.32 -6.71
CA GLU A 70 -17.66 6.34 -6.65
C GLU A 70 -18.18 6.69 -5.24
N CYS A 71 -17.32 6.64 -4.22
CA CYS A 71 -17.67 7.00 -2.86
C CYS A 71 -17.82 8.53 -2.70
N THR A 72 -18.50 8.94 -1.63
CA THR A 72 -18.68 10.37 -1.36
C THR A 72 -17.41 10.96 -0.77
N ILE A 73 -16.59 11.60 -1.61
CA ILE A 73 -15.32 12.21 -1.17
C ILE A 73 -15.54 13.66 -0.73
N LYS A 74 -15.32 13.95 0.55
CA LYS A 74 -15.50 15.28 1.16
C LYS A 74 -14.16 15.91 1.55
N GLY A 75 -13.32 16.25 0.57
CA GLY A 75 -12.03 16.89 0.86
C GLY A 75 -10.99 16.59 -0.20
N TRP A 76 -11.29 17.02 -1.43
CA TRP A 76 -10.38 16.89 -2.56
C TRP A 76 -9.25 17.90 -2.45
N GLY A 77 -8.01 17.40 -2.40
CA GLY A 77 -6.80 18.19 -2.61
C GLY A 77 -6.44 19.16 -1.48
N LEU A 78 -5.23 19.00 -0.96
CA LEU A 78 -4.55 19.93 -0.05
C LEU A 78 -5.17 20.01 1.35
N TYR A 79 -5.44 18.85 1.94
CA TYR A 79 -5.48 18.77 3.38
C TYR A 79 -4.03 18.86 3.90
N ASN A 80 -3.67 19.97 4.56
CA ASN A 80 -2.41 20.14 5.32
C ASN A 80 -2.40 19.27 6.59
N GLY A 81 -2.91 18.05 6.48
CA GLY A 81 -2.84 17.05 7.53
C GLY A 81 -1.42 16.52 7.66
N SER A 82 -1.06 16.11 8.87
CA SER A 82 0.11 15.29 9.08
C SER A 82 -0.14 13.89 8.51
N HIS A 83 0.86 13.32 7.83
CA HIS A 83 0.92 11.89 7.44
C HIS A 83 0.82 10.92 8.63
N GLY A 84 0.79 11.43 9.86
CA GLY A 84 0.42 10.64 11.04
C GLY A 84 -1.01 10.09 11.00
N ARG A 85 -1.84 10.53 10.05
CA ARG A 85 -3.21 10.03 9.85
C ARG A 85 -3.41 9.30 8.53
N ASP A 86 -2.34 8.86 7.88
CA ASP A 86 -2.48 8.07 6.65
C ASP A 86 -3.12 6.71 6.96
N VAL A 87 -4.14 6.35 6.18
CA VAL A 87 -4.92 5.12 6.39
C VAL A 87 -4.27 3.92 5.71
N GLY A 88 -4.52 2.74 6.25
CA GLY A 88 -4.04 1.49 5.69
C GLY A 88 -5.06 0.39 5.88
N VAL A 89 -5.18 -0.48 4.88
CA VAL A 89 -6.14 -1.58 4.87
C VAL A 89 -5.45 -2.92 5.04
N VAL A 90 -6.14 -3.83 5.69
CA VAL A 90 -5.81 -5.26 5.70
C VAL A 90 -6.98 -5.99 5.09
N CYS A 91 -6.76 -6.64 3.95
CA CYS A 91 -7.77 -7.48 3.32
C CYS A 91 -7.62 -8.93 3.78
N GLN A 92 -8.72 -9.68 3.76
CA GLN A 92 -8.73 -11.10 4.12
C GLN A 92 -7.82 -11.93 3.21
N GLY A 93 -7.57 -11.46 1.99
CA GLY A 93 -6.77 -12.14 1.00
C GLY A 93 -7.57 -13.29 0.39
N LYS A 94 -7.89 -13.23 -0.90
CA LYS A 94 -8.32 -14.43 -1.60
C LYS A 94 -7.13 -15.39 -1.66
N SER A 95 -7.12 -16.40 -0.80
CA SER A 95 -6.34 -17.62 -0.97
C SER A 95 -6.84 -18.41 -2.17
N ARG A 96 -6.80 -17.82 -3.37
CA ARG A 96 -6.84 -18.57 -4.63
C ARG A 96 -5.40 -18.61 -5.12
N GLY A 97 -4.64 -19.60 -4.65
CA GLY A 97 -3.24 -19.93 -4.99
C GLY A 97 -2.64 -19.22 -6.22
N GLY A 98 -2.39 -17.92 -6.08
CA GLY A 98 -2.26 -17.02 -7.20
C GLY A 98 -2.07 -15.60 -6.68
N HIS A 99 -0.81 -15.32 -6.36
CA HIS A 99 -0.17 -14.01 -6.41
C HIS A 99 -1.11 -12.89 -6.89
N GLY A 100 -1.51 -12.01 -5.98
CA GLY A 100 -2.21 -10.78 -6.37
C GLY A 100 -1.41 -10.05 -7.46
N PRO A 101 -2.07 -9.38 -8.41
CA PRO A 101 -1.37 -8.66 -9.47
C PRO A 101 -0.49 -7.58 -8.83
N GLY A 102 0.82 -7.80 -8.83
CA GLY A 102 1.79 -6.84 -8.29
C GLY A 102 2.67 -7.35 -7.15
N CYS A 103 2.51 -8.59 -6.67
CA CYS A 103 3.46 -9.17 -5.74
C CYS A 103 4.28 -10.28 -6.38
N LEU A 104 5.59 -10.06 -6.49
CA LEU A 104 6.53 -11.06 -6.98
C LEU A 104 6.88 -11.99 -5.81
N ALA A 105 6.53 -13.27 -5.92
CA ALA A 105 6.94 -14.25 -4.91
C ALA A 105 8.41 -14.62 -5.09
N PRO A 106 9.18 -14.76 -4.00
CA PRO A 106 10.51 -15.35 -4.05
C PRO A 106 10.40 -16.75 -4.68
N GLY A 107 10.87 -16.87 -5.93
CA GLY A 107 10.53 -17.97 -6.83
C GLY A 107 10.48 -17.55 -8.30
N ALA A 108 10.28 -16.26 -8.59
CA ALA A 108 10.62 -15.70 -9.90
C ALA A 108 12.15 -15.63 -10.03
N THR A 109 12.72 -16.52 -10.84
CA THR A 109 14.16 -16.77 -10.98
C THR A 109 14.97 -15.64 -11.65
N SER A 110 14.43 -14.43 -11.78
CA SER A 110 15.10 -13.33 -12.48
C SER A 110 14.66 -11.97 -11.94
N TYR A 111 15.28 -11.57 -10.82
CA TYR A 111 15.20 -10.21 -10.29
C TYR A 111 16.41 -9.41 -10.77
N THR A 112 16.18 -8.22 -11.32
CA THR A 112 17.22 -7.38 -11.93
C THR A 112 17.51 -6.11 -11.12
N GLY A 113 16.68 -5.79 -10.13
CA GLY A 113 16.82 -4.59 -9.32
C GLY A 113 16.04 -4.64 -8.01
N PHE A 114 16.50 -3.87 -7.04
CA PHE A 114 15.96 -3.76 -5.69
C PHE A 114 15.94 -2.29 -5.29
N ARG A 115 14.87 -1.80 -4.66
CA ARG A 115 14.82 -0.45 -4.12
C ARG A 115 13.91 -0.36 -2.89
N LEU A 116 14.18 0.65 -2.06
CA LEU A 116 13.29 1.09 -1.00
C LEU A 116 12.53 2.32 -1.49
N VAL A 117 11.19 2.27 -1.45
CA VAL A 117 10.33 3.40 -1.81
C VAL A 117 9.54 3.90 -0.61
N ASN A 118 9.21 5.19 -0.61
CA ASN A 118 8.33 5.82 0.39
C ASN A 118 8.79 5.60 1.85
N GLY A 119 10.10 5.62 2.10
CA GLY A 119 10.63 5.68 3.47
C GLY A 119 11.22 7.04 3.79
N SER A 120 11.49 7.25 5.08
CA SER A 120 12.04 8.50 5.60
C SER A 120 13.52 8.72 5.27
N THR A 121 14.23 7.66 4.85
CA THR A 121 15.66 7.68 4.49
C THR A 121 15.88 6.76 3.29
N GLU A 122 17.05 6.86 2.66
CA GLU A 122 17.46 5.93 1.60
C GLU A 122 17.55 4.46 2.06
N CYS A 123 17.67 4.25 3.38
CA CYS A 123 17.77 2.93 4.02
C CYS A 123 16.49 2.47 4.70
N ALA A 124 15.37 3.14 4.46
CA ALA A 124 14.07 2.75 4.96
C ALA A 124 13.03 2.83 3.85
N GLY A 125 12.02 1.98 3.89
CA GLY A 125 10.90 2.07 2.95
C GLY A 125 10.25 0.73 2.68
N ARG A 126 9.28 0.75 1.77
CA ARG A 126 8.67 -0.44 1.18
C ARG A 126 9.67 -1.07 0.21
N VAL A 127 9.88 -2.37 0.35
CA VAL A 127 10.72 -3.15 -0.56
C VAL A 127 9.99 -3.36 -1.90
N GLU A 128 10.63 -2.90 -2.97
CA GLU A 128 10.21 -3.20 -4.34
C GLU A 128 11.31 -3.94 -5.10
N LEU A 129 10.88 -4.91 -5.89
CA LEU A 129 11.72 -5.74 -6.76
C LEU A 129 11.39 -5.48 -8.22
N GLU A 130 12.42 -5.47 -9.07
CA GLU A 130 12.24 -5.48 -10.51
C GLU A 130 12.35 -6.90 -11.04
N ALA A 131 11.32 -7.36 -11.76
CA ALA A 131 11.35 -8.60 -12.54
C ALA A 131 10.82 -8.34 -13.94
N ARG A 132 11.57 -8.77 -14.96
CA ARG A 132 11.19 -8.62 -16.39
C ARG A 132 10.83 -7.16 -16.76
N GLY A 133 11.58 -6.20 -16.23
CA GLY A 133 11.37 -4.76 -16.48
C GLY A 133 10.13 -4.15 -15.80
N THR A 134 9.52 -4.86 -14.84
CA THR A 134 8.37 -4.37 -14.06
C THR A 134 8.72 -4.34 -12.59
N TRP A 135 8.42 -3.21 -11.93
CA TRP A 135 8.56 -3.03 -10.49
C TRP A 135 7.31 -3.53 -9.76
N GLY A 136 7.51 -4.32 -8.71
CA GLY A 136 6.43 -4.84 -7.86
C GLY A 136 6.85 -4.91 -6.40
N SER A 137 5.87 -4.90 -5.50
CA SER A 137 6.11 -5.03 -4.06
C SER A 137 6.42 -6.48 -3.69
N LEU A 138 7.30 -6.68 -2.71
CA LEU A 138 7.58 -8.02 -2.19
C LEU A 138 6.44 -8.55 -1.30
N CYS A 139 6.09 -9.83 -1.45
CA CYS A 139 5.14 -10.52 -0.57
C CYS A 139 5.72 -10.71 0.84
N ASP A 140 4.95 -10.35 1.86
CA ASP A 140 5.25 -10.60 3.29
C ASP A 140 5.16 -12.08 3.70
N THR A 141 4.66 -12.98 2.84
CA THR A 141 4.38 -14.37 3.21
C THR A 141 5.61 -15.20 3.57
N SER A 142 6.82 -14.69 3.29
CA SER A 142 8.07 -15.35 3.65
C SER A 142 9.22 -14.34 3.80
N TRP A 143 8.94 -13.07 4.08
CA TRP A 143 9.96 -12.05 4.31
C TRP A 143 10.33 -12.01 5.79
N ASP A 144 11.59 -12.23 6.11
CA ASP A 144 12.06 -12.20 7.50
C ASP A 144 13.26 -11.24 7.72
N MET A 145 13.74 -11.19 8.97
CA MET A 145 14.89 -10.35 9.34
C MET A 145 16.18 -10.73 8.59
N PRO A 146 16.53 -12.02 8.43
CA PRO A 146 17.59 -12.44 7.52
C PRO A 146 17.46 -11.89 6.10
N ASP A 147 16.26 -11.95 5.49
CA ASP A 147 16.04 -11.39 4.16
C ASP A 147 16.25 -9.86 4.12
N ALA A 148 15.76 -9.16 5.14
CA ALA A 148 15.96 -7.72 5.28
C ALA A 148 17.44 -7.36 5.43
N GLN A 149 18.22 -8.17 6.15
CA GLN A 149 19.66 -7.96 6.30
C GLN A 149 20.40 -8.11 4.97
N VAL A 150 20.03 -9.09 4.15
CA VAL A 150 20.61 -9.26 2.81
C VAL A 150 20.32 -8.04 1.93
N LEU A 151 19.08 -7.53 1.97
CA LEU A 151 18.70 -6.35 1.21
C LEU A 151 19.42 -5.08 1.69
N CYS A 152 19.46 -4.83 3.00
CA CYS A 152 20.17 -3.68 3.56
C CYS A 152 21.66 -3.71 3.20
N HIS A 153 22.28 -4.88 3.24
CA HIS A 153 23.68 -5.03 2.85
C HIS A 153 23.87 -4.70 1.36
N HIS A 154 22.98 -5.17 0.48
CA HIS A 154 23.04 -4.89 -0.96
C HIS A 154 22.83 -3.41 -1.29
N LEU A 155 21.99 -2.71 -0.51
CA LEU A 155 21.71 -1.28 -0.65
C LEU A 155 22.77 -0.39 0.02
N GLY A 156 23.79 -0.97 0.67
CA GLY A 156 24.81 -0.19 1.38
C GLY A 156 24.34 0.42 2.70
N CYS A 157 23.28 -0.14 3.28
CA CYS A 157 22.63 0.33 4.51
C CYS A 157 23.03 -0.45 5.78
N GLY A 158 24.04 -1.34 5.67
CA GLY A 158 24.58 -2.16 6.78
C GLY A 158 24.75 -3.62 6.41
#